data_AF-A0A2M8KWH1-F1
#
_entry.id   AF-A0A2M8KWH1-F1
#
_cell.length_a   1.000
_cell.length_b   1.000
_cell.length_c   1.000
_cell.angle_alpha   90.00
_cell.angle_beta   90.00
_cell.angle_gamma   90.00
#
_symmetry.space_group_name_H-M   'P 1'
#
loop_
_entity.id
_entity.type
_entity.pdbx_description
1 polymer ?
#
loop_
_entity_poly.entity_id
_entity_poly.type
_entity_poly.pdbx_seq_one_letter_code
_entity_poly.pdbx_strand_id
1 'polypeptide(L)'
;MNILQYGFTLVTVFALSFAGPMAVLAEDTPTNSSDLQMMQEEGLKDNLTAKEREEMLRLKRENQLTDLEKRRDALQMRADMQREHSEEIKENRPGIMMDREEFSGENGEGRMDEMMERRSLEINARMEERRREVDEKRDEMKQQIEKRKEELRTRWEEHKTKLNEERKERIRNHAEKIIDRVQAAINRLTHLAEKFTARLALLESNGRDVSVAREYIATAHAAIASAQTSLDDAKGALRSAVDAENPADAIGNARALFEDVKAFLREAHIALKDAVVSVQDGNSDADDNIDDESDDEDDNGDDDIN
;
A
#
# COMPACT_ATOMS: atom_id res chain seq x y z
N MET A 1 42.69 -8.87 25.14
CA MET A 1 42.08 -8.79 26.47
C MET A 1 42.25 -7.37 26.99
N ASN A 2 41.18 -6.56 26.99
CA ASN A 2 40.96 -5.50 27.97
C ASN A 2 39.49 -5.07 27.86
N ILE A 3 38.84 -5.16 29.01
CA ILE A 3 37.41 -5.03 29.28
C ILE A 3 37.20 -3.62 29.81
N LEU A 4 36.27 -2.85 29.22
CA LEU A 4 35.65 -1.73 29.93
C LEU A 4 34.14 -1.73 29.64
N GLN A 5 33.43 -2.31 30.59
CA GLN A 5 32.00 -2.13 30.84
C GLN A 5 31.73 -0.66 31.19
N TYR A 6 30.71 -0.07 30.58
CA TYR A 6 29.99 1.05 31.18
C TYR A 6 28.51 0.69 31.24
N GLY A 7 28.05 0.46 32.47
CA GLY A 7 26.64 0.28 32.79
C GLY A 7 25.94 1.62 32.89
N PHE A 8 24.73 1.69 32.36
CA PHE A 8 23.82 2.82 32.49
C PHE A 8 22.49 2.31 33.04
N THR A 9 22.28 2.46 34.34
CA THR A 9 21.00 2.22 35.02
C THR A 9 20.69 3.39 35.95
N LEU A 10 19.60 4.11 35.69
CA LEU A 10 18.73 4.78 36.67
C LEU A 10 17.46 5.26 35.93
N VAL A 11 16.33 4.55 36.04
CA VAL A 11 15.19 4.84 36.93
C VAL A 11 14.63 6.26 36.79
N THR A 12 13.46 6.39 36.17
CA THR A 12 12.46 7.36 36.62
C THR A 12 11.06 6.77 36.54
N VAL A 13 10.47 6.61 37.72
CA VAL A 13 9.08 6.27 38.01
C VAL A 13 8.23 7.52 37.78
N PHE A 14 7.13 7.42 37.03
CA PHE A 14 6.10 8.47 37.05
C PHE A 14 4.68 7.88 37.11
N ALA A 15 4.16 7.95 38.34
CA ALA A 15 2.78 8.20 38.76
C ALA A 15 1.60 7.54 37.99
N LEU A 16 1.04 6.53 38.64
CA LEU A 16 -0.41 6.30 38.72
C LEU A 16 -1.13 7.59 39.14
N SER A 17 -2.23 7.93 38.46
CA SER A 17 -3.31 8.70 39.08
C SER A 17 -4.67 8.42 38.45
N PHE A 18 -5.62 8.31 39.36
CA PHE A 18 -7.07 8.49 39.24
C PHE A 18 -7.94 7.43 38.58
N ALA A 19 -8.41 6.53 39.45
CA ALA A 19 -9.70 5.89 39.37
C ALA A 19 -10.86 6.91 39.45
N GLY A 20 -11.91 6.64 38.67
CA GLY A 20 -13.24 7.20 38.84
C GLY A 20 -14.21 6.60 37.81
N PRO A 21 -15.09 5.65 38.18
CA PRO A 21 -16.13 5.15 37.29
C PRO A 21 -17.36 6.07 37.37
N MET A 22 -17.55 6.91 36.36
CA MET A 22 -18.84 7.55 36.11
C MET A 22 -19.73 6.56 35.37
N ALA A 23 -20.60 5.90 36.14
CA ALA A 23 -21.73 5.17 35.59
C ALA A 23 -22.67 6.16 34.89
N VAL A 24 -22.59 6.21 33.57
CA VAL A 24 -23.62 6.77 32.70
C VAL A 24 -24.31 5.59 32.05
N LEU A 25 -25.56 5.35 32.47
CA LEU A 25 -26.52 4.57 31.68
C LEU A 25 -26.73 5.33 30.36
N ALA A 26 -26.12 4.85 29.30
CA ALA A 26 -26.46 5.22 27.93
C ALA A 26 -27.00 3.96 27.23
N GLU A 27 -28.17 4.16 26.63
CA GLU A 27 -28.96 3.20 25.88
C GLU A 27 -28.14 2.46 24.81
N ASP A 28 -28.43 1.17 24.63
CA ASP A 28 -27.89 0.31 23.58
C ASP A 28 -28.28 0.85 22.19
N THR A 29 -27.53 1.80 21.66
CA THR A 29 -27.39 1.94 20.22
C THR A 29 -26.33 0.95 19.76
N PRO A 30 -26.59 0.08 18.77
CA PRO A 30 -25.55 -0.78 18.21
C PRO A 30 -24.50 0.11 17.53
N THR A 31 -23.44 0.45 18.26
CA THR A 31 -22.23 1.01 17.68
C THR A 31 -21.61 -0.06 16.81
N ASN A 32 -21.84 0.10 15.51
CA ASN A 32 -21.27 -0.67 14.43
C ASN A 32 -19.74 -0.61 14.53
N SER A 33 -19.13 -1.59 15.18
CA SER A 33 -17.67 -1.63 15.40
C SER A 33 -16.87 -1.80 14.10
N SER A 34 -17.52 -1.96 12.94
CA SER A 34 -16.85 -1.98 11.64
C SER A 34 -16.35 -0.62 11.18
N ASP A 35 -16.97 0.49 11.61
CA ASP A 35 -16.59 1.83 11.11
C ASP A 35 -15.31 2.36 11.76
N LEU A 36 -14.98 1.91 12.97
CA LEU A 36 -13.72 2.28 13.65
C LEU A 36 -12.52 1.44 13.20
N GLN A 37 -12.74 0.24 12.63
CA GLN A 37 -11.67 -0.56 12.04
C GLN A 37 -11.25 -0.08 10.64
N MET A 38 -12.13 0.67 9.93
CA MET A 38 -11.79 1.26 8.62
C MET A 38 -10.82 2.45 8.71
N MET A 39 -10.64 3.08 9.88
CA MET A 39 -9.75 4.25 10.02
C MET A 39 -8.29 3.89 10.24
N GLN A 40 -7.95 2.66 10.65
CA GLN A 40 -6.55 2.23 10.79
C GLN A 40 -5.92 1.75 9.47
N GLU A 41 -6.68 1.60 8.37
CA GLU A 41 -6.16 1.23 7.05
C GLU A 41 -5.58 2.41 6.24
N GLU A 42 -5.65 3.65 6.73
CA GLU A 42 -5.21 4.81 5.94
C GLU A 42 -3.70 4.87 5.68
N GLY A 43 -2.87 4.30 6.56
CA GLY A 43 -1.41 4.26 6.38
C GLY A 43 -0.92 3.30 5.29
N LEU A 44 -1.76 2.39 4.80
CA LEU A 44 -1.42 1.43 3.73
C LEU A 44 -1.78 1.94 2.33
N LYS A 45 -2.53 3.05 2.22
CA LYS A 45 -3.08 3.55 0.95
C LYS A 45 -1.99 4.03 -0.02
N ASP A 46 -0.88 4.56 0.47
CA ASP A 46 0.08 5.32 -0.35
C ASP A 46 0.94 4.46 -1.29
N ASN A 47 0.95 3.14 -1.15
CA ASN A 47 1.74 2.25 -2.02
C ASN A 47 0.91 1.27 -2.87
N LEU A 48 -0.42 1.38 -2.88
CA LEU A 48 -1.28 0.59 -3.77
C LEU A 48 -1.31 1.20 -5.17
N THR A 49 -1.11 0.35 -6.18
CA THR A 49 -1.26 0.74 -7.59
C THR A 49 -2.71 1.16 -7.89
N ALA A 50 -2.90 1.96 -8.94
CA ALA A 50 -4.23 2.44 -9.31
C ALA A 50 -5.25 1.30 -9.51
N LYS A 51 -4.81 0.18 -10.10
CA LYS A 51 -5.64 -1.02 -10.29
C LYS A 51 -6.04 -1.67 -8.97
N GLU A 52 -5.11 -1.81 -8.02
CA GLU A 52 -5.38 -2.39 -6.71
C GLU A 52 -6.35 -1.51 -5.89
N ARG A 53 -6.22 -0.18 -5.99
CA ARG A 53 -7.18 0.76 -5.38
C ARG A 53 -8.57 0.60 -6.00
N GLU A 54 -8.65 0.45 -7.32
CA GLU A 54 -9.92 0.28 -8.03
C GLU A 54 -10.62 -1.03 -7.64
N GLU A 55 -9.90 -2.14 -7.54
CA GLU A 55 -10.47 -3.42 -7.11
C GLU A 55 -10.89 -3.40 -5.65
N MET A 56 -10.11 -2.80 -4.75
CA MET A 56 -10.51 -2.62 -3.35
C MET A 56 -11.80 -1.78 -3.25
N LEU A 57 -11.91 -0.70 -4.03
CA LEU A 57 -13.14 0.08 -4.13
C LEU A 57 -14.29 -0.71 -4.75
N ARG A 58 -14.03 -1.61 -5.70
CA ARG A 58 -15.04 -2.51 -6.26
C ARG A 58 -15.58 -3.46 -5.19
N LEU A 59 -14.69 -4.09 -4.40
CA LEU A 59 -15.09 -5.03 -3.35
C LEU A 59 -15.79 -4.31 -2.19
N LYS A 60 -15.37 -3.09 -1.85
CA LYS A 60 -16.09 -2.23 -0.89
C LYS A 60 -17.50 -1.88 -1.39
N ARG A 61 -17.65 -1.54 -2.67
CA ARG A 61 -18.96 -1.30 -3.28
C ARG A 61 -19.83 -2.55 -3.30
N GLU A 62 -19.25 -3.71 -3.60
CA GLU A 62 -19.96 -5.00 -3.58
C GLU A 62 -20.48 -5.31 -2.17
N ASN A 63 -19.64 -5.15 -1.14
CA ASN A 63 -20.07 -5.29 0.26
C ASN A 63 -21.20 -4.32 0.63
N GLN A 64 -21.09 -3.05 0.22
CA GLN A 64 -22.15 -2.07 0.44
C GLN A 64 -23.45 -2.45 -0.28
N LEU A 65 -23.38 -2.95 -1.51
CA LEU A 65 -24.54 -3.44 -2.25
C LEU A 65 -25.20 -4.62 -1.54
N THR A 66 -24.43 -5.58 -1.01
CA THR A 66 -25.01 -6.68 -0.25
C THR A 66 -25.72 -6.22 1.04
N ASP A 67 -25.24 -5.15 1.70
CA ASP A 67 -25.94 -4.58 2.87
C ASP A 67 -27.24 -3.87 2.46
N LEU A 68 -27.21 -3.16 1.32
CA LEU A 68 -28.40 -2.52 0.76
C LEU A 68 -29.46 -3.55 0.33
N GLU A 69 -29.04 -4.67 -0.27
CA GLU A 69 -29.94 -5.79 -0.60
C GLU A 69 -30.62 -6.35 0.66
N LYS A 70 -29.86 -6.57 1.75
CA LYS A 70 -30.44 -6.99 3.05
C LYS A 70 -31.47 -6.01 3.57
N ARG A 71 -31.19 -4.70 3.51
CA ARG A 71 -32.12 -3.66 3.96
C ARG A 71 -33.37 -3.62 3.08
N ARG A 72 -33.21 -3.76 1.76
CA ARG A 72 -34.33 -3.81 0.82
C ARG A 72 -35.24 -5.01 1.10
N ASP A 73 -34.66 -6.20 1.24
CA ASP A 73 -35.42 -7.44 1.44
C ASP A 73 -36.13 -7.42 2.82
N ALA A 74 -35.49 -6.87 3.86
CA ALA A 74 -36.12 -6.66 5.17
C ALA A 74 -37.29 -5.66 5.12
N LEU A 75 -37.15 -4.56 4.35
CA LEU A 75 -38.22 -3.60 4.15
C LEU A 75 -39.38 -4.20 3.34
N GLN A 76 -39.08 -4.99 2.32
CA GLN A 76 -40.08 -5.69 1.52
C GLN A 76 -40.85 -6.70 2.39
N MET A 77 -40.15 -7.50 3.19
CA MET A 77 -40.77 -8.43 4.13
C MET A 77 -41.68 -7.71 5.14
N ARG A 78 -41.26 -6.53 5.64
CA ARG A 78 -42.10 -5.69 6.51
C ARG A 78 -43.34 -5.16 5.79
N ALA A 79 -43.20 -4.74 4.53
CA ALA A 79 -44.30 -4.24 3.72
C ALA A 79 -45.32 -5.34 3.40
N ASP A 80 -44.85 -6.54 3.05
CA ASP A 80 -45.68 -7.72 2.80
C ASP A 80 -46.44 -8.13 4.07
N MET A 81 -45.75 -8.17 5.23
CA MET A 81 -46.41 -8.41 6.52
C MET A 81 -47.51 -7.36 6.83
N GLN A 82 -47.27 -6.08 6.54
CA GLN A 82 -48.28 -5.03 6.76
C GLN A 82 -49.46 -5.16 5.79
N ARG A 83 -49.19 -5.48 4.52
CA ARG A 83 -50.22 -5.66 3.51
C ARG A 83 -51.12 -6.84 3.87
N GLU A 84 -50.53 -7.98 4.20
CA GLU A 84 -51.28 -9.16 4.60
C GLU A 84 -52.08 -8.91 5.88
N HIS A 85 -51.51 -8.23 6.88
CA HIS A 85 -52.26 -7.85 8.08
C HIS A 85 -53.46 -6.95 7.76
N SER A 86 -53.30 -6.04 6.79
CA SER A 86 -54.40 -5.17 6.35
C SER A 86 -55.48 -5.93 5.55
N GLU A 87 -55.09 -6.91 4.75
CA GLU A 87 -56.00 -7.78 3.99
C GLU A 87 -56.78 -8.69 4.94
N GLU A 88 -56.13 -9.24 5.97
CA GLU A 88 -56.75 -10.02 7.03
C GLU A 88 -57.78 -9.20 7.83
N ILE A 89 -57.43 -7.96 8.23
CA ILE A 89 -58.39 -7.07 8.89
C ILE A 89 -59.60 -6.81 7.99
N LYS A 90 -59.39 -6.59 6.67
CA LYS A 90 -60.47 -6.34 5.72
C LYS A 90 -61.36 -7.55 5.50
N GLU A 91 -60.78 -8.74 5.34
CA GLU A 91 -61.50 -10.00 5.14
C GLU A 91 -62.27 -10.41 6.40
N ASN A 92 -61.72 -10.11 7.59
CA ASN A 92 -62.40 -10.40 8.86
C ASN A 92 -63.49 -9.39 9.26
N ARG A 93 -63.41 -8.15 8.76
CA ARG A 93 -64.35 -7.05 9.08
C ARG A 93 -65.83 -7.31 8.76
N PRO A 94 -66.23 -7.90 7.61
CA PRO A 94 -67.64 -8.15 7.32
C PRO A 94 -68.29 -9.15 8.29
N GLY A 95 -67.57 -10.17 8.75
CA GLY A 95 -68.08 -11.09 9.77
C GLY A 95 -68.37 -10.39 11.11
N ILE A 96 -67.47 -9.50 11.56
CA ILE A 96 -67.64 -8.75 12.82
C ILE A 96 -68.83 -7.76 12.77
N MET A 97 -69.19 -7.28 11.57
CA MET A 97 -70.34 -6.37 11.40
C MET A 97 -71.67 -7.09 11.16
N MET A 98 -71.68 -8.24 10.47
CA MET A 98 -72.90 -9.03 10.25
C MET A 98 -73.39 -9.72 11.53
N ASP A 99 -72.48 -10.14 12.40
CA ASP A 99 -72.82 -10.78 13.69
C ASP A 99 -73.40 -9.81 14.72
N ARG A 100 -73.46 -8.50 14.44
CA ARG A 100 -74.04 -7.50 15.36
C ARG A 100 -75.56 -7.32 15.19
N GLU A 101 -76.11 -7.63 14.01
CA GLU A 101 -77.54 -7.42 13.70
C GLU A 101 -78.40 -8.66 13.93
N GLU A 102 -77.87 -9.88 13.77
CA GLU A 102 -78.63 -11.13 13.98
C GLU A 102 -78.69 -11.60 15.45
N PHE A 103 -78.05 -10.89 16.37
CA PHE A 103 -77.68 -11.42 17.69
C PHE A 103 -78.40 -10.82 18.90
N SER A 104 -79.42 -10.00 18.70
CA SER A 104 -80.15 -9.32 19.80
C SER A 104 -81.15 -10.20 20.59
N GLY A 105 -81.14 -11.53 20.40
CA GLY A 105 -82.03 -12.47 21.12
C GLY A 105 -81.34 -13.16 22.30
N GLU A 106 -82.10 -13.48 23.36
CA GLU A 106 -81.64 -14.09 24.65
C GLU A 106 -80.87 -15.42 24.54
N ASN A 107 -80.82 -16.07 23.37
CA ASN A 107 -80.02 -17.29 23.11
C ASN A 107 -78.76 -17.02 22.25
N GLY A 108 -78.47 -15.76 21.94
CA GLY A 108 -77.34 -15.36 21.10
C GLY A 108 -76.01 -15.70 21.78
N GLU A 109 -75.76 -15.13 22.96
CA GLU A 109 -74.42 -15.05 23.59
C GLU A 109 -73.56 -16.32 23.47
N GLY A 110 -74.11 -17.50 23.81
CA GLY A 110 -73.35 -18.76 23.75
C GLY A 110 -72.93 -19.21 22.35
N ARG A 111 -73.65 -18.82 21.29
CA ARG A 111 -73.26 -19.09 19.90
C ARG A 111 -72.16 -18.15 19.40
N MET A 112 -72.08 -16.93 19.94
CA MET A 112 -71.03 -15.98 19.56
C MET A 112 -69.70 -16.45 20.14
N ASP A 113 -69.73 -16.89 21.40
CA ASP A 113 -68.54 -17.37 22.07
C ASP A 113 -67.95 -18.59 21.35
N GLU A 114 -68.78 -19.56 20.95
CA GLU A 114 -68.31 -20.75 20.21
C GLU A 114 -67.78 -20.38 18.80
N MET A 115 -68.40 -19.43 18.12
CA MET A 115 -67.94 -18.96 16.81
C MET A 115 -66.63 -18.17 16.91
N MET A 116 -66.52 -17.28 17.91
CA MET A 116 -65.31 -16.51 18.21
C MET A 116 -64.16 -17.43 18.60
N GLU A 117 -64.44 -18.48 19.38
CA GLU A 117 -63.45 -19.48 19.78
C GLU A 117 -62.93 -20.25 18.56
N ARG A 118 -63.80 -20.79 17.70
CA ARG A 118 -63.38 -21.47 16.45
C ARG A 118 -62.56 -20.58 15.54
N ARG A 119 -62.98 -19.31 15.38
CA ARG A 119 -62.26 -18.34 14.55
C ARG A 119 -60.90 -17.97 15.15
N SER A 120 -60.83 -17.85 16.48
CA SER A 120 -59.55 -17.61 17.17
C SER A 120 -58.57 -18.77 16.97
N LEU A 121 -59.06 -20.01 16.99
CA LEU A 121 -58.25 -21.21 16.77
C LEU A 121 -57.75 -21.29 15.32
N GLU A 122 -58.60 -20.96 14.34
CA GLU A 122 -58.18 -20.93 12.93
C GLU A 122 -57.16 -19.81 12.65
N ILE A 123 -57.38 -18.61 13.18
CA ILE A 123 -56.43 -17.49 13.07
C ILE A 123 -55.10 -17.86 13.74
N ASN A 124 -55.12 -18.46 14.93
CA ASN A 124 -53.90 -18.90 15.62
C ASN A 124 -53.16 -19.98 14.82
N ALA A 125 -53.86 -20.95 14.24
CA ALA A 125 -53.25 -21.98 13.41
C ALA A 125 -52.58 -21.41 12.14
N ARG A 126 -53.25 -20.50 11.43
CA ARG A 126 -52.67 -19.80 10.27
C ARG A 126 -51.48 -18.92 10.66
N MET A 127 -51.56 -18.25 11.82
CA MET A 127 -50.46 -17.44 12.35
C MET A 127 -49.24 -18.29 12.73
N GLU A 128 -49.44 -19.48 13.29
CA GLU A 128 -48.35 -20.42 13.57
C GLU A 128 -47.68 -20.95 12.30
N GLU A 129 -48.47 -21.34 11.29
CA GLU A 129 -47.93 -21.79 10.00
C GLU A 129 -47.11 -20.69 9.33
N ARG A 130 -47.62 -19.46 9.30
CA ARG A 130 -46.90 -18.31 8.75
C ARG A 130 -45.62 -17.99 9.52
N ARG A 131 -45.65 -18.08 10.85
CA ARG A 131 -44.45 -17.91 11.68
C ARG A 131 -43.38 -18.93 11.30
N ARG A 132 -43.76 -20.20 11.09
CA ARG A 132 -42.82 -21.23 10.64
C ARG A 132 -42.23 -20.92 9.27
N GLU A 133 -43.03 -20.53 8.28
CA GLU A 133 -42.51 -20.17 6.95
C GLU A 133 -41.57 -18.95 6.99
N VAL A 134 -41.91 -17.94 7.81
CA VAL A 134 -41.06 -16.75 8.01
C VAL A 134 -39.74 -17.14 8.67
N ASP A 135 -39.77 -18.00 9.67
CA ASP A 135 -38.58 -18.48 10.37
C ASP A 135 -37.70 -19.33 9.44
N GLU A 136 -38.28 -20.22 8.63
CA GLU A 136 -37.58 -21.01 7.61
C GLU A 136 -36.89 -20.11 6.57
N LYS A 137 -37.63 -19.17 5.97
CA LYS A 137 -37.05 -18.20 5.01
C LYS A 137 -35.95 -17.35 5.65
N ARG A 138 -36.13 -16.96 6.91
CA ARG A 138 -35.13 -16.19 7.65
C ARG A 138 -33.87 -17.01 7.87
N ASP A 139 -33.98 -18.29 8.17
CA ASP A 139 -32.83 -19.17 8.38
C ASP A 139 -32.12 -19.52 7.07
N GLU A 140 -32.86 -19.76 5.98
CA GLU A 140 -32.28 -19.88 4.64
C GLU A 140 -31.51 -18.62 4.23
N MET A 141 -32.09 -17.44 4.46
CA MET A 141 -31.44 -16.17 4.17
C MET A 141 -30.17 -15.99 5.00
N LYS A 142 -30.19 -16.33 6.30
CA LYS A 142 -28.99 -16.29 7.15
C LYS A 142 -27.90 -17.21 6.61
N GLN A 143 -28.24 -18.45 6.24
CA GLN A 143 -27.26 -19.40 5.70
C GLN A 143 -26.64 -18.91 4.38
N GLN A 144 -27.45 -18.32 3.48
CA GLN A 144 -26.93 -17.73 2.24
C GLN A 144 -26.00 -16.54 2.53
N ILE A 145 -26.32 -15.71 3.51
CA ILE A 145 -25.48 -14.58 3.92
C ILE A 145 -24.16 -15.07 4.52
N GLU A 146 -24.20 -16.07 5.40
CA GLU A 146 -22.98 -16.63 6.01
C GLU A 146 -22.08 -17.25 4.95
N LYS A 147 -22.64 -18.03 4.02
CA LYS A 147 -21.89 -18.61 2.91
C LYS A 147 -21.24 -17.54 2.03
N ARG A 148 -21.97 -16.49 1.65
CA ARG A 148 -21.41 -15.37 0.87
C ARG A 148 -20.31 -14.64 1.63
N LYS A 149 -20.48 -14.45 2.95
CA LYS A 149 -19.46 -13.80 3.78
C LYS A 149 -18.18 -14.61 3.84
N GLU A 150 -18.29 -15.93 3.95
CA GLU A 150 -17.14 -16.84 3.93
C GLU A 150 -16.44 -16.82 2.57
N GLU A 151 -17.19 -16.91 1.46
CA GLU A 151 -16.65 -16.81 0.09
C GLU A 151 -15.95 -15.47 -0.18
N LEU A 152 -16.48 -14.36 0.33
CA LEU A 152 -15.84 -13.05 0.20
C LEU A 152 -14.57 -12.97 1.03
N ARG A 153 -14.56 -13.57 2.23
CA ARG A 153 -13.38 -13.60 3.09
C ARG A 153 -12.26 -14.41 2.47
N THR A 154 -12.55 -15.59 1.93
CA THR A 154 -11.54 -16.43 1.26
C THR A 154 -10.98 -15.72 0.02
N ARG A 155 -11.84 -15.14 -0.82
CA ARG A 155 -11.40 -14.34 -1.99
C ARG A 155 -10.53 -13.15 -1.57
N TRP A 156 -10.87 -12.48 -0.47
CA TRP A 156 -10.09 -11.36 0.04
C TRP A 156 -8.70 -11.81 0.51
N GLU A 157 -8.61 -12.91 1.24
CA GLU A 157 -7.34 -13.49 1.71
C GLU A 157 -6.46 -13.97 0.53
N GLU A 158 -7.04 -14.66 -0.45
CA GLU A 158 -6.36 -15.04 -1.69
C GLU A 158 -5.87 -13.82 -2.48
N HIS A 159 -6.70 -12.79 -2.61
CA HIS A 159 -6.32 -11.57 -3.30
C HIS A 159 -5.18 -10.85 -2.58
N LYS A 160 -5.27 -10.73 -1.26
CA LYS A 160 -4.23 -10.10 -0.43
C LYS A 160 -2.89 -10.82 -0.56
N THR A 161 -2.88 -12.15 -0.55
CA THR A 161 -1.64 -12.93 -0.74
C THR A 161 -1.06 -12.74 -2.14
N LYS A 162 -1.90 -12.76 -3.18
CA LYS A 162 -1.48 -12.50 -4.57
C LYS A 162 -0.90 -11.10 -4.75
N LEU A 163 -1.55 -10.06 -4.23
CA LEU A 163 -1.06 -8.68 -4.30
C LEU A 163 0.28 -8.51 -3.58
N ASN A 164 0.44 -9.17 -2.43
CA ASN A 164 1.72 -9.15 -1.72
C ASN A 164 2.84 -9.80 -2.54
N GLU A 165 2.59 -10.92 -3.21
CA GLU A 165 3.59 -11.57 -4.06
C GLU A 165 3.92 -10.73 -5.29
N GLU A 166 2.92 -10.21 -6.00
CA GLU A 166 3.14 -9.31 -7.13
C GLU A 166 3.93 -8.05 -6.72
N ARG A 167 3.66 -7.51 -5.53
CA ARG A 167 4.43 -6.38 -4.99
C ARG A 167 5.89 -6.76 -4.75
N LYS A 168 6.16 -7.92 -4.15
CA LYS A 168 7.53 -8.42 -3.94
C LYS A 168 8.27 -8.60 -5.26
N GLU A 169 7.60 -9.16 -6.27
CA GLU A 169 8.15 -9.35 -7.60
C GLU A 169 8.48 -8.01 -8.27
N ARG A 170 7.57 -7.02 -8.22
CA ARG A 170 7.82 -5.67 -8.76
C ARG A 170 9.03 -5.01 -8.11
N ILE A 171 9.17 -5.14 -6.78
CA ILE A 171 10.31 -4.60 -6.04
C ILE A 171 11.61 -5.30 -6.48
N ARG A 172 11.61 -6.63 -6.57
CA ARG A 172 12.76 -7.42 -7.03
C ARG A 172 13.22 -7.00 -8.43
N ASN A 173 12.29 -6.98 -9.39
CA ASN A 173 12.58 -6.60 -10.77
C ASN A 173 13.10 -5.16 -10.90
N HIS A 174 12.57 -4.24 -10.10
CA HIS A 174 13.05 -2.86 -10.09
C HIS A 174 14.44 -2.74 -9.49
N ALA A 175 14.68 -3.42 -8.36
CA ALA A 175 15.97 -3.46 -7.70
C ALA A 175 17.07 -4.06 -8.59
N GLU A 176 16.80 -5.17 -9.26
CA GLU A 176 17.73 -5.80 -10.21
C GLU A 176 18.14 -4.82 -11.31
N LYS A 177 17.18 -4.11 -11.93
CA LYS A 177 17.48 -3.09 -12.95
C LYS A 177 18.36 -1.95 -12.42
N ILE A 178 18.18 -1.54 -11.17
CA ILE A 178 19.02 -0.52 -10.55
C ILE A 178 20.43 -1.07 -10.32
N ILE A 179 20.53 -2.28 -9.74
CA ILE A 179 21.80 -2.96 -9.49
C ILE A 179 22.61 -3.11 -10.79
N ASP A 180 21.98 -3.56 -11.87
CA ASP A 180 22.64 -3.75 -13.16
C ASP A 180 23.20 -2.43 -13.72
N ARG A 181 22.41 -1.35 -13.64
CA ARG A 181 22.84 -0.01 -14.08
C ARG A 181 24.00 0.52 -13.26
N VAL A 182 23.95 0.35 -11.95
CA VAL A 182 25.01 0.80 -11.04
C VAL A 182 26.28 -0.03 -11.25
N GLN A 183 26.17 -1.35 -11.39
CA GLN A 183 27.31 -2.21 -11.68
C GLN A 183 27.96 -1.86 -13.03
N ALA A 184 27.15 -1.57 -14.05
CA ALA A 184 27.65 -1.10 -15.34
C ALA A 184 28.38 0.25 -15.22
N ALA A 185 27.90 1.17 -14.38
CA ALA A 185 28.56 2.45 -14.10
C ALA A 185 29.91 2.25 -13.39
N ILE A 186 29.96 1.38 -12.37
CA ILE A 186 31.20 0.98 -11.68
C ILE A 186 32.20 0.43 -12.72
N ASN A 187 31.80 -0.56 -13.52
CA ASN A 187 32.67 -1.18 -14.52
C ASN A 187 33.21 -0.16 -15.53
N ARG A 188 32.37 0.79 -15.98
CA ARG A 188 32.79 1.85 -16.88
C ARG A 188 33.84 2.75 -16.24
N LEU A 189 33.62 3.22 -15.01
CA LEU A 189 34.57 4.09 -14.31
C LEU A 189 35.89 3.37 -14.01
N THR A 190 35.83 2.09 -13.62
CA THR A 190 37.02 1.24 -13.44
C THR A 190 37.83 1.17 -14.73
N HIS A 191 37.19 0.87 -15.85
CA HIS A 191 37.88 0.81 -17.14
C HIS A 191 38.48 2.15 -17.57
N LEU A 192 37.79 3.27 -17.29
CA LEU A 192 38.36 4.61 -17.53
C LEU A 192 39.59 4.86 -16.65
N ALA A 193 39.52 4.54 -15.36
CA ALA A 193 40.64 4.69 -14.43
C ALA A 193 41.87 3.87 -14.89
N GLU A 194 41.68 2.62 -15.29
CA GLU A 194 42.74 1.76 -15.85
C GLU A 194 43.39 2.37 -17.11
N LYS A 195 42.57 2.89 -18.04
CA LYS A 195 43.07 3.56 -19.25
C LYS A 195 43.87 4.81 -18.91
N PHE A 196 43.42 5.60 -17.93
CA PHE A 196 44.16 6.78 -17.48
C PHE A 196 45.47 6.41 -16.81
N THR A 197 45.49 5.38 -15.96
CA THR A 197 46.72 4.86 -15.35
C THR A 197 47.74 4.44 -16.40
N ALA A 198 47.32 3.72 -17.44
CA ALA A 198 48.19 3.34 -18.55
C ALA A 198 48.73 4.56 -19.32
N ARG A 199 47.90 5.59 -19.53
CA ARG A 199 48.31 6.83 -20.21
C ARG A 199 49.28 7.66 -19.37
N LEU A 200 49.07 7.76 -18.06
CA LEU A 200 50.00 8.44 -17.15
C LEU A 200 51.37 7.77 -17.14
N ALA A 201 51.42 6.44 -17.17
CA ALA A 201 52.69 5.70 -17.25
C ALA A 201 53.48 6.06 -18.54
N LEU A 202 52.79 6.21 -19.67
CA LEU A 202 53.41 6.66 -20.91
C LEU A 202 53.93 8.10 -20.81
N LEU A 203 53.15 9.02 -20.23
CA LEU A 203 53.55 10.42 -20.04
C LEU A 203 54.76 10.54 -19.11
N GLU A 204 54.79 9.79 -18.02
CA GLU A 204 55.94 9.73 -17.10
C GLU A 204 57.19 9.20 -17.81
N SER A 205 57.07 8.17 -18.65
CA SER A 205 58.19 7.66 -19.44
C SER A 205 58.77 8.69 -20.41
N ASN A 206 57.96 9.67 -20.80
CA ASN A 206 58.36 10.81 -21.62
C ASN A 206 58.88 12.00 -20.79
N GLY A 207 59.12 11.80 -19.48
CA GLY A 207 59.68 12.81 -18.58
C GLY A 207 58.68 13.86 -18.08
N ARG A 208 57.37 13.64 -18.24
CA ARG A 208 56.35 14.57 -17.74
C ARG A 208 56.03 14.29 -16.27
N ASP A 209 55.83 15.36 -15.49
CA ASP A 209 55.32 15.22 -14.14
C ASP A 209 53.83 14.84 -14.17
N VAL A 210 53.51 13.73 -13.53
CA VAL A 210 52.14 13.18 -13.42
C VAL A 210 51.74 12.97 -11.96
N SER A 211 52.46 13.57 -11.01
CA SER A 211 52.26 13.41 -9.57
C SER A 211 50.82 13.74 -9.15
N VAL A 212 50.32 14.92 -9.50
CA VAL A 212 48.97 15.38 -9.18
C VAL A 212 47.90 14.47 -9.82
N ALA A 213 48.08 14.11 -11.09
CA ALA A 213 47.15 13.22 -11.79
C ALA A 213 47.04 11.83 -11.13
N ARG A 214 48.14 11.32 -10.57
CA ARG A 214 48.15 10.05 -9.83
C ARG A 214 47.34 10.11 -8.55
N GLU A 215 47.40 11.23 -7.81
CA GLU A 215 46.61 11.41 -6.59
C GLU A 215 45.10 11.41 -6.90
N TYR A 216 44.70 12.07 -7.98
CA TYR A 216 43.31 12.06 -8.43
C TYR A 216 42.86 10.66 -8.90
N ILE A 217 43.70 9.91 -9.62
CA ILE A 217 43.38 8.51 -9.98
C ILE A 217 43.26 7.62 -8.74
N ALA A 218 44.13 7.80 -7.73
CA ALA A 218 44.03 7.06 -6.47
C ALA A 218 42.72 7.37 -5.75
N THR A 219 42.31 8.64 -5.73
CA THR A 219 41.01 9.08 -5.19
C THR A 219 39.84 8.43 -5.94
N ALA A 220 39.90 8.39 -7.28
CA ALA A 220 38.90 7.73 -8.10
C ALA A 220 38.79 6.23 -7.78
N HIS A 221 39.91 5.53 -7.64
CA HIS A 221 39.92 4.11 -7.26
C HIS A 221 39.32 3.87 -5.88
N ALA A 222 39.64 4.71 -4.90
CA ALA A 222 39.06 4.62 -3.56
C ALA A 222 37.54 4.80 -3.60
N ALA A 223 37.05 5.83 -4.30
CA ALA A 223 35.61 6.08 -4.45
C ALA A 223 34.89 4.95 -5.21
N ILE A 224 35.50 4.37 -6.25
CA ILE A 224 34.97 3.18 -6.94
C ILE A 224 34.85 1.98 -5.99
N ALA A 225 35.87 1.75 -5.14
CA ALA A 225 35.84 0.67 -4.16
C ALA A 225 34.72 0.88 -3.13
N SER A 226 34.58 2.09 -2.59
CA SER A 226 33.47 2.45 -1.69
C SER A 226 32.10 2.27 -2.35
N ALA A 227 31.95 2.69 -3.61
CA ALA A 227 30.72 2.46 -4.39
C ALA A 227 30.38 0.97 -4.52
N GLN A 228 31.38 0.11 -4.75
CA GLN A 228 31.19 -1.33 -4.83
C GLN A 228 30.76 -1.92 -3.48
N THR A 229 31.41 -1.54 -2.37
CA THR A 229 31.03 -1.97 -1.03
C THR A 229 29.60 -1.57 -0.68
N SER A 230 29.23 -0.30 -0.86
CA SER A 230 27.87 0.17 -0.59
C SER A 230 26.82 -0.49 -1.50
N LEU A 231 27.18 -0.83 -2.74
CA LEU A 231 26.30 -1.59 -3.62
C LEU A 231 26.06 -3.01 -3.10
N ASP A 232 27.09 -3.67 -2.60
CA ASP A 232 26.97 -5.02 -2.05
C ASP A 232 26.18 -5.03 -0.73
N ASP A 233 26.34 -4.00 0.11
CA ASP A 233 25.49 -3.78 1.29
C ASP A 233 24.03 -3.53 0.89
N ALA A 234 23.79 -2.72 -0.15
CA ALA A 234 22.44 -2.44 -0.67
C ALA A 234 21.77 -3.72 -1.20
N LYS A 235 22.52 -4.58 -1.91
CA LYS A 235 22.04 -5.91 -2.35
C LYS A 235 21.67 -6.78 -1.14
N GLY A 236 22.48 -6.76 -0.08
CA GLY A 236 22.20 -7.46 1.17
C GLY A 236 20.90 -6.98 1.81
N ALA A 237 20.74 -5.66 1.98
CA ALA A 237 19.55 -5.05 2.55
C ALA A 237 18.28 -5.37 1.75
N LEU A 238 18.36 -5.34 0.41
CA LEU A 238 17.24 -5.69 -0.48
C LEU A 238 16.82 -7.16 -0.33
N ARG A 239 17.78 -8.09 -0.24
CA ARG A 239 17.47 -9.52 -0.05
C ARG A 239 16.74 -9.74 1.28
N SER A 240 17.21 -9.10 2.36
CA SER A 240 16.55 -9.17 3.66
C SER A 240 15.17 -8.49 3.66
N ALA A 241 14.96 -7.46 2.83
CA ALA A 241 13.71 -6.73 2.78
C ALA A 241 12.52 -7.54 2.24
N VAL A 242 12.75 -8.53 1.37
CA VAL A 242 11.68 -9.35 0.77
C VAL A 242 10.97 -10.21 1.81
N ASP A 243 11.70 -10.61 2.85
CA ASP A 243 11.23 -11.51 3.91
C ASP A 243 11.01 -10.80 5.25
N ALA A 244 11.25 -9.49 5.30
CA ALA A 244 11.05 -8.68 6.49
C ALA A 244 9.57 -8.52 6.84
N GLU A 245 9.26 -8.52 8.14
CA GLU A 245 7.91 -8.22 8.65
C GLU A 245 7.48 -6.79 8.31
N ASN A 246 8.43 -5.84 8.32
CA ASN A 246 8.26 -4.50 7.78
C ASN A 246 9.13 -4.26 6.54
N PRO A 247 8.63 -4.57 5.33
CA PRO A 247 9.39 -4.38 4.10
C PRO A 247 9.65 -2.91 3.78
N ALA A 248 8.84 -1.97 4.29
CA ALA A 248 8.99 -0.55 3.99
C ALA A 248 10.30 0.02 4.56
N ASP A 249 10.60 -0.28 5.82
CA ASP A 249 11.82 0.18 6.49
C ASP A 249 13.07 -0.41 5.84
N ALA A 250 13.03 -1.71 5.53
CA ALA A 250 14.15 -2.40 4.89
C ALA A 250 14.45 -1.86 3.47
N ILE A 251 13.40 -1.54 2.69
CA ILE A 251 13.55 -0.86 1.40
C ILE A 251 14.07 0.58 1.58
N GLY A 252 13.63 1.28 2.63
CA GLY A 252 14.14 2.60 3.00
C GLY A 252 15.65 2.60 3.22
N ASN A 253 16.15 1.62 3.98
CA ASN A 253 17.58 1.45 4.23
C ASN A 253 18.35 1.15 2.93
N ALA A 254 17.84 0.25 2.08
CA ALA A 254 18.45 -0.02 0.78
C ALA A 254 18.53 1.23 -0.11
N ARG A 255 17.50 2.08 -0.09
CA ARG A 255 17.49 3.35 -0.84
C ARG A 255 18.56 4.32 -0.35
N ALA A 256 18.76 4.43 0.96
CA ALA A 256 19.83 5.26 1.53
C ALA A 256 21.20 4.80 1.01
N LEU A 257 21.47 3.49 1.04
CA LEU A 257 22.71 2.92 0.52
C LEU A 257 22.89 3.21 -0.99
N PHE A 258 21.83 3.20 -1.79
CA PHE A 258 21.94 3.59 -3.21
C PHE A 258 22.28 5.07 -3.42
N GLU A 259 21.83 5.98 -2.55
CA GLU A 259 22.25 7.39 -2.61
C GLU A 259 23.74 7.54 -2.26
N ASP A 260 24.26 6.74 -1.31
CA ASP A 260 25.69 6.70 -1.01
C ASP A 260 26.50 6.20 -2.22
N VAL A 261 26.05 5.10 -2.86
CA VAL A 261 26.70 4.59 -4.09
C VAL A 261 26.75 5.67 -5.17
N LYS A 262 25.66 6.42 -5.36
CA LYS A 262 25.58 7.51 -6.33
C LYS A 262 26.51 8.67 -5.97
N ALA A 263 26.68 8.98 -4.69
CA ALA A 263 27.65 9.98 -4.23
C ALA A 263 29.08 9.55 -4.58
N PHE A 264 29.46 8.31 -4.24
CA PHE A 264 30.78 7.76 -4.56
C PHE A 264 31.05 7.68 -6.07
N LEU A 265 30.06 7.31 -6.88
CA LEU A 265 30.21 7.30 -8.35
C LEU A 265 30.46 8.71 -8.92
N ARG A 266 29.83 9.74 -8.34
CA ARG A 266 30.08 11.14 -8.74
C ARG A 266 31.47 11.59 -8.33
N GLU A 267 31.89 11.27 -7.12
CA GLU A 267 33.22 11.57 -6.61
C GLU A 267 34.30 10.93 -7.50
N ALA A 268 34.16 9.64 -7.83
CA ALA A 268 35.04 8.95 -8.76
C ALA A 268 35.10 9.63 -10.14
N HIS A 269 33.95 10.04 -10.69
CA HIS A 269 33.89 10.73 -11.97
C HIS A 269 34.57 12.12 -11.93
N ILE A 270 34.34 12.89 -10.86
CA ILE A 270 34.99 14.21 -10.65
C ILE A 270 36.50 14.03 -10.56
N ALA A 271 36.98 13.10 -9.74
CA ALA A 271 38.41 12.82 -9.61
C ALA A 271 39.05 12.41 -10.95
N LEU A 272 38.38 11.57 -11.76
CA LEU A 272 38.88 11.25 -13.10
C LEU A 272 38.92 12.47 -14.03
N LYS A 273 37.96 13.39 -13.93
CA LYS A 273 37.96 14.64 -14.70
C LYS A 273 39.11 15.54 -14.26
N ASP A 274 39.34 15.68 -12.97
CA ASP A 274 40.42 16.51 -12.42
C ASP A 274 41.80 15.94 -12.77
N ALA A 275 41.92 14.61 -12.82
CA ALA A 275 43.11 13.95 -13.35
C ALA A 275 43.40 14.36 -14.82
N VAL A 276 42.36 14.45 -15.67
CA VAL A 276 42.51 14.91 -17.07
C VAL A 276 42.98 16.36 -17.14
N VAL A 277 42.34 17.24 -16.37
CA VAL A 277 42.67 18.67 -16.35
C VAL A 277 44.12 18.88 -15.90
N SER A 278 44.55 18.20 -14.83
CA SER A 278 45.93 18.31 -14.32
C SER A 278 47.00 17.90 -15.34
N VAL A 279 46.67 16.98 -16.26
CA VAL A 279 47.58 16.57 -17.35
C VAL A 279 47.57 17.58 -18.51
N GLN A 280 46.45 18.27 -18.74
CA GLN A 280 46.32 19.28 -19.80
C GLN A 280 47.03 20.58 -19.42
N ASP A 281 46.87 21.04 -18.19
CA ASP A 281 47.50 22.27 -17.70
C ASP A 281 49.03 22.15 -17.69
N GLY A 282 49.56 20.97 -17.36
CA GLY A 282 51.00 20.70 -17.49
C GLY A 282 51.52 20.64 -18.94
N ASN A 283 50.65 20.78 -19.95
CA ASN A 283 51.00 20.70 -21.36
C ASN A 283 50.92 22.05 -22.10
N SER A 284 50.21 23.05 -21.57
CA SER A 284 50.12 24.39 -22.20
C SER A 284 51.43 25.16 -22.12
N ASP A 285 52.23 24.96 -21.07
CA ASP A 285 53.47 25.72 -20.86
C ASP A 285 54.62 25.35 -21.82
N ALA A 286 54.46 24.30 -22.64
CA ALA A 286 55.47 23.84 -23.58
C ALA A 286 55.26 24.31 -25.04
N ASP A 287 54.07 24.83 -25.38
CA ASP A 287 53.72 25.25 -26.74
C ASP A 287 53.67 26.79 -26.90
N ASP A 288 53.54 27.53 -25.80
CA ASP A 288 53.53 29.01 -25.80
C ASP A 288 54.92 29.65 -26.01
N ASN A 289 55.93 28.87 -26.40
CA ASN A 289 57.25 29.37 -26.81
C ASN A 289 57.53 29.15 -28.31
N ILE A 290 56.50 28.84 -29.10
CA ILE A 290 56.49 28.99 -30.56
C ILE A 290 55.63 30.23 -30.85
N ASP A 291 56.16 31.38 -30.46
CA ASP A 291 55.71 32.65 -30.97
C ASP A 291 56.88 33.26 -31.74
N ASP A 292 56.50 33.92 -32.83
CA ASP A 292 57.26 34.87 -33.62
C ASP A 292 57.93 34.36 -34.92
N GLU A 293 57.56 35.06 -36.00
CA GLU A 293 58.05 35.03 -37.38
C GLU A 293 57.45 34.04 -38.39
N SER A 294 56.20 34.33 -38.79
CA SER A 294 55.81 34.47 -40.21
C SER A 294 54.37 35.01 -40.23
N ASP A 295 54.12 36.31 -40.33
CA ASP A 295 54.30 37.17 -41.53
C ASP A 295 53.60 36.60 -42.77
N ASP A 296 52.93 37.50 -43.49
CA ASP A 296 52.18 37.38 -44.75
C ASP A 296 50.69 37.03 -44.59
N GLU A 297 49.81 38.02 -44.45
CA GLU A 297 49.29 38.91 -45.51
C GLU A 297 48.34 38.19 -46.50
N ASP A 298 47.16 38.82 -46.64
CA ASP A 298 46.22 38.71 -47.75
C ASP A 298 45.51 37.36 -48.01
N ASP A 299 44.22 37.30 -47.67
CA ASP A 299 43.24 37.14 -48.75
C ASP A 299 41.85 37.66 -48.36
N ASN A 300 41.45 38.74 -49.03
CA ASN A 300 40.09 39.24 -49.07
C ASN A 300 39.27 38.33 -50.00
N GLY A 301 38.51 37.40 -49.42
CA GLY A 301 37.53 36.59 -50.15
C GLY A 301 36.11 36.89 -49.70
N ASP A 302 35.56 38.02 -50.16
CA ASP A 302 34.11 38.20 -50.33
C ASP A 302 33.53 36.97 -51.04
N ASP A 303 32.55 36.29 -50.45
CA ASP A 303 31.59 35.50 -51.24
C ASP A 303 30.24 35.42 -50.52
N ASP A 304 29.43 36.43 -50.85
CA ASP A 304 27.96 36.41 -50.87
C ASP A 304 27.43 35.16 -51.58
N ILE A 305 26.79 34.21 -50.88
CA ILE A 305 25.75 33.36 -51.50
C ILE A 305 24.63 33.03 -50.51
N ASN A 306 23.55 33.81 -50.62
CA ASN A 306 22.10 33.47 -50.56
C ASN A 306 21.58 32.42 -49.56
#